data_AF-A0A401UE94-F1
#
_entry.id   AF-A0A401UE94-F1
#
_cell.length_a   1.000
_cell.length_b   1.000
_cell.length_c   1.000
_cell.angle_alpha   90.00
_cell.angle_beta   90.00
_cell.angle_gamma   90.00
#
_symmetry.space_group_name_H-M   'P 1'
#
loop_
_entity.id
_entity.type
_entity.pdbx_description
1 polymer ?
#
loop_
_entity_poly.entity_id
_entity_poly.type
_entity_poly.pdbx_seq_one_letter_code
_entity_poly.pdbx_strand_id
1 'polypeptide(L)'
;MTVKKEILLELLRLELEIDSKFTDEMIELNLLWFFVQDDLAALKWASFIEKYYGILIPDCNVDLFFFSDLEYMNQQINKCLVSK
;
A
#
# COMPACT_ATOMS: atom_id res chain seq x y z
N MET A 1 8.48 -6.00 14.75
CA MET A 1 9.11 -5.76 13.44
C MET A 1 8.49 -4.50 12.87
N THR A 2 9.27 -3.54 12.38
CA THR A 2 8.75 -2.30 11.80
C THR A 2 9.04 -2.31 10.30
N VAL A 3 7.99 -2.20 9.49
CA VAL A 3 8.09 -2.03 8.04
C VAL A 3 8.45 -0.59 7.76
N LYS A 4 9.46 -0.41 6.90
CA LYS A 4 9.85 0.91 6.41
C LYS A 4 9.05 1.25 5.15
N LYS A 5 8.82 2.55 4.94
CA LYS A 5 8.04 3.06 3.80
C LYS A 5 8.62 2.63 2.46
N GLU A 6 9.95 2.56 2.33
CA GLU A 6 10.64 2.17 1.10
C GLU A 6 10.29 0.74 0.67
N ILE A 7 10.08 -0.17 1.63
CA ILE A 7 9.64 -1.54 1.34
C ILE A 7 8.23 -1.52 0.76
N LEU A 8 7.34 -0.66 1.28
CA LEU A 8 5.98 -0.55 0.76
C LEU A 8 5.93 0.04 -0.65
N LEU A 9 6.84 0.97 -0.99
CA LEU A 9 7.02 1.45 -2.37
C LEU A 9 7.40 0.32 -3.31
N GLU A 10 8.37 -0.52 -2.93
CA GLU A 10 8.76 -1.68 -3.74
C GLU A 10 7.60 -2.66 -3.94
N LEU A 11 6.83 -2.92 -2.88
CA LEU A 11 5.66 -3.79 -2.93
C LEU A 11 4.52 -3.19 -3.77
N LEU A 12 4.31 -1.87 -3.71
CA LEU A 12 3.40 -1.15 -4.61
C LEU A 12 3.81 -1.29 -6.06
N ARG A 13 5.09 -1.07 -6.37
CA ARG A 13 5.63 -1.20 -7.73
C ARG A 13 5.42 -2.61 -8.28
N LEU A 14 5.67 -3.62 -7.45
CA LEU A 14 5.52 -5.02 -7.81
C LEU A 14 4.06 -5.37 -8.13
N GLU A 15 3.14 -5.02 -7.24
CA GLU A 15 1.73 -5.45 -7.34
C GLU A 15 0.92 -4.62 -8.35
N LEU A 16 1.21 -3.33 -8.49
CA LEU A 16 0.52 -2.44 -9.44
C LEU A 16 1.23 -2.36 -10.81
N GLU A 17 2.29 -3.15 -11.01
CA GLU A 17 3.10 -3.18 -12.24
C GLU A 17 3.56 -1.78 -12.71
N ILE A 18 3.92 -0.91 -11.75
CA ILE A 18 4.30 0.48 -12.05
C ILE A 18 5.61 0.50 -12.82
N ASP A 19 5.60 1.15 -13.99
CA ASP A 19 6.76 1.31 -14.86
C ASP A 19 7.96 1.91 -14.11
N SER A 20 9.13 1.31 -14.29
CA SER A 20 10.41 1.73 -13.71
C SER A 20 10.77 3.20 -13.96
N LYS A 21 10.19 3.86 -14.97
CA LYS A 21 10.41 5.29 -15.23
C LYS A 21 9.82 6.22 -14.18
N PHE A 22 8.83 5.79 -13.41
CA PHE A 22 8.26 6.59 -12.33
C PHE A 22 9.24 6.58 -11.15
N THR A 23 9.66 7.75 -10.68
CA THR A 23 10.44 7.87 -9.45
C THR A 23 9.55 7.59 -8.24
N ASP A 24 10.15 7.29 -7.08
CA ASP A 24 9.38 7.07 -5.85
C ASP A 24 8.53 8.28 -5.49
N GLU A 25 9.09 9.48 -5.63
CA GLU A 25 8.40 10.75 -5.38
C GLU A 25 7.22 10.96 -6.34
N MET A 26 7.36 10.56 -7.62
CA MET A 26 6.23 10.56 -8.56
C MET A 26 5.16 9.56 -8.16
N ILE A 27 5.53 8.39 -7.64
CA ILE A 27 4.56 7.40 -7.16
C ILE A 27 3.78 7.96 -5.99
N GLU A 28 4.48 8.47 -4.97
CA GLU A 28 3.85 9.02 -3.76
C GLU A 28 2.88 10.17 -4.07
N LEU A 29 3.28 11.10 -4.95
CA LEU A 29 2.42 12.22 -5.37
C LEU A 29 1.21 11.78 -6.20
N ASN A 30 1.24 10.59 -6.79
CA ASN A 30 0.22 10.12 -7.73
C ASN A 30 -0.43 8.79 -7.29
N LEU A 31 -0.35 8.41 -6.01
CA LEU A 31 -0.96 7.15 -5.50
C LEU A 31 -2.42 7.01 -5.88
N LEU A 32 -3.21 8.08 -5.70
CA LEU A 32 -4.61 8.10 -6.11
C LEU A 32 -4.78 7.82 -7.60
N TRP A 33 -3.90 8.37 -8.45
CA TRP A 33 -3.96 8.12 -9.89
C TRP A 33 -3.74 6.65 -10.20
N PHE A 34 -2.79 5.99 -9.54
CA PHE A 34 -2.55 4.55 -9.70
C PHE A 34 -3.73 3.71 -9.22
N PHE A 35 -4.37 4.07 -8.10
CA PHE A 35 -5.54 3.34 -7.58
C PHE A 35 -6.83 3.59 -8.38
N VAL A 36 -6.97 4.73 -9.07
CA VAL A 36 -8.14 5.03 -9.92
C VAL A 36 -8.05 4.34 -11.29
N GLN A 37 -6.87 3.92 -11.75
CA GLN A 37 -6.76 3.17 -13.01
C GLN A 37 -7.46 1.81 -12.95
N ASP A 38 -7.56 1.22 -11.76
CA ASP A 38 -8.26 -0.04 -11.50
C ASP A 38 -8.93 0.06 -10.13
N ASP A 39 -10.27 0.11 -10.11
CA ASP A 39 -11.07 0.24 -8.89
C ASP A 39 -10.77 -0.85 -7.84
N LEU A 40 -10.14 -1.97 -8.25
CA LEU A 40 -9.73 -3.05 -7.37
C LEU A 40 -8.25 -2.97 -6.95
N ALA A 41 -7.46 -2.03 -7.46
CA ALA A 41 -6.02 -1.93 -7.18
C ALA A 41 -5.72 -1.79 -5.69
N ALA A 42 -6.46 -0.95 -4.97
CA ALA A 42 -6.29 -0.78 -3.53
C ALA A 42 -6.62 -2.08 -2.76
N LEU A 43 -7.67 -2.79 -3.16
CA LEU A 43 -8.07 -4.08 -2.57
C LEU A 43 -7.04 -5.18 -2.86
N LYS A 44 -6.57 -5.28 -4.10
CA LYS A 44 -5.52 -6.21 -4.51
C LYS A 44 -4.24 -5.95 -3.73
N TRP A 45 -3.83 -4.69 -3.65
CA TRP A 45 -2.64 -4.30 -2.90
C TRP A 45 -2.77 -4.60 -1.40
N ALA A 46 -3.90 -4.26 -0.78
CA ALA A 46 -4.15 -4.60 0.62
C ALA A 46 -4.09 -6.12 0.85
N SER A 47 -4.76 -6.91 0.01
CA SER A 47 -4.73 -8.38 0.09
C SER A 47 -3.32 -8.96 -0.11
N PHE A 48 -2.55 -8.37 -1.02
CA PHE A 48 -1.15 -8.72 -1.22
C PHE A 48 -0.31 -8.48 0.04
N ILE A 49 -0.45 -7.31 0.67
CA ILE A 49 0.24 -6.94 1.90
C ILE A 49 -0.15 -7.87 3.07
N GLU A 50 -1.44 -8.15 3.23
CA GLU A 50 -1.96 -9.09 4.22
C GLU A 50 -1.32 -10.47 4.09
N LYS A 51 -1.24 -10.99 2.86
CA LYS A 51 -0.59 -12.26 2.57
C LYS A 51 0.92 -12.21 2.79
N TYR A 52 1.59 -11.13 2.37
CA TYR A 52 3.04 -10.97 2.47
C TYR A 52 3.52 -10.94 3.93
N TYR A 53 2.79 -10.23 4.80
CA TYR A 53 3.14 -10.10 6.22
C TYR A 53 2.38 -11.06 7.14
N GLY A 54 1.38 -11.76 6.63
CA GLY A 54 0.47 -12.61 7.40
C GLY A 54 -0.28 -11.80 8.46
N ILE A 55 -0.87 -10.67 8.07
CA ILE A 55 -1.69 -9.78 8.92
C ILE A 55 -3.10 -9.66 8.33
N LEU A 56 -4.02 -9.09 9.11
CA LEU A 56 -5.34 -8.68 8.63
C LEU A 56 -5.46 -7.17 8.81
N ILE A 57 -5.72 -6.45 7.72
CA ILE A 57 -5.95 -5.01 7.72
C ILE A 57 -7.47 -4.81 7.81
N PRO A 58 -7.97 -4.06 8.80
CA PRO A 58 -9.41 -3.81 8.92
C PRO A 58 -10.00 -3.20 7.64
N ASP A 59 -11.18 -3.67 7.21
CA ASP A 59 -11.85 -3.22 5.97
C ASP A 59 -11.97 -1.69 5.90
N CYS A 60 -12.30 -1.04 7.02
CA CYS A 60 -12.39 0.43 7.09
C CYS A 60 -11.06 1.15 6.81
N ASN A 61 -9.92 0.51 7.10
CA ASN A 61 -8.62 1.04 6.73
C ASN A 61 -8.32 0.81 5.25
N VAL A 62 -8.75 -0.32 4.69
CA VAL A 62 -8.60 -0.61 3.26
C VAL A 62 -9.39 0.40 2.41
N ASP A 63 -10.61 0.76 2.82
CA ASP A 63 -11.39 1.82 2.19
C ASP A 63 -10.66 3.17 2.22
N LEU A 64 -9.96 3.47 3.32
CA LEU A 64 -9.19 4.70 3.47
C LEU A 64 -7.89 4.70 2.66
N PHE A 65 -7.29 3.54 2.36
CA PHE A 65 -6.04 3.48 1.60
C PHE A 65 -6.18 4.13 0.22
N PHE A 66 -7.34 4.01 -0.40
CA PHE A 66 -7.63 4.64 -1.69
C PHE A 66 -7.42 6.16 -1.69
N PHE A 67 -7.69 6.83 -0.56
CA PHE A 67 -7.62 8.28 -0.41
C PHE A 67 -6.43 8.75 0.43
N SER A 68 -5.56 7.84 0.87
CA SER A 68 -4.49 8.13 1.81
C SER A 68 -3.12 8.16 1.14
N ASP A 69 -2.17 8.81 1.81
CA ASP A 69 -0.77 8.72 1.45
C ASP A 69 -0.13 7.41 1.94
N LEU A 70 1.07 7.13 1.42
CA LEU A 70 1.81 5.93 1.79
C LEU A 70 2.24 5.90 3.26
N GLU A 71 2.42 7.07 3.87
CA GLU A 71 2.83 7.17 5.27
C GLU A 71 1.70 6.68 6.19
N TYR A 72 0.47 7.08 5.93
CA TYR A 72 -0.71 6.58 6.62
C TYR A 72 -0.86 5.06 6.44
N MET A 73 -0.73 4.56 5.21
CA MET A 73 -0.79 3.12 4.92
C MET A 73 0.27 2.35 5.73
N ASN A 74 1.50 2.87 5.75
CA ASN A 74 2.61 2.31 6.53
C ASN A 74 2.30 2.24 8.03
N GLN A 75 1.70 3.29 8.58
CA GLN A 75 1.31 3.32 9.99
C GLN A 75 0.25 2.26 10.31
N GLN A 76 -0.76 2.06 9.45
CA GLN A 76 -1.79 1.03 9.69
C GLN A 76 -1.22 -0.39 9.59
N ILE A 77 -0.36 -0.64 8.61
CA ILE A 77 0.32 -1.94 8.46
C ILE A 77 1.18 -2.25 9.69
N ASN A 78 1.96 -1.27 10.16
CA ASN A 78 2.77 -1.43 11.37
C ASN A 78 1.94 -1.67 12.63
N LYS A 79 0.77 -1.01 12.78
CA LYS A 79 -0.15 -1.28 13.89
C LYS A 79 -0.67 -2.72 13.88
N CYS A 80 -1.02 -3.23 12.70
CA CYS A 80 -1.47 -4.62 12.54
C CYS A 80 -0.34 -5.61 12.87
N LEU A 81 0.90 -5.31 12.47
CA LEU A 81 2.07 -6.14 12.79
C LEU A 81 2.40 -6.20 14.28
N VAL A 82 2.14 -5.13 15.05
CA VAL A 82 2.33 -5.11 16.51
C VAL A 82 1.24 -5.88 17.24
N SER A 83 0.05 -5.96 16.63
CA SER A 83 -1.14 -6.60 17.23
C SER A 83 -1.30 -8.08 16.86
N LYS A 84 -0.40 -8.59 16.00
CA LYS A 84 -0.29 -10.01 15.60
C LYS A 84 0.38 -10.84 16.69
#